data_AF-A0A0G3G4P3-F1
#
_entry.id   AF-A0A0G3G4P3-F1
#
_cell.length_a   1.000
_cell.length_b   1.000
_cell.length_c   1.000
_cell.angle_alpha   90.00
_cell.angle_beta   90.00
_cell.angle_gamma   90.00
#
_symmetry.space_group_name_H-M   'P 1'
#
loop_
_entity.id
_entity.type
_entity.pdbx_description
1 polymer ?
#
loop_
_entity_poly.entity_id
_entity_poly.type
_entity_poly.pdbx_seq_one_letter_code
_entity_poly.pdbx_strand_id
1 'polypeptide(L)'
;MRAFRALRNSWACLSGRRRLATREDIRAWTVGNLLLELPRCTRRVRLLSPQQGQSGVGCEWIVSARDLEHWLEERDPPVVAARPDGPRRAFRLWLQAADDRVDAITDLPDAFRSELRGRFTQMVSAIAGELRCVRCDDVVTCLEEVCGDKTQDGAFTVWTTQTRCVRGHDLFSEAHATEFYFGGRASRHSASPSSRRQQARA
;
A
#
# COMPACT_ATOMS: atom_id res chain seq x y z
N MET A 1 6.05 20.10 -2.08
CA MET A 1 6.72 20.93 -3.12
C MET A 1 8.24 20.80 -3.18
N ARG A 2 8.98 20.66 -2.06
CA ARG A 2 10.46 20.56 -2.08
C ARG A 2 11.00 19.28 -2.75
N ALA A 3 10.41 18.11 -2.46
CA ALA A 3 10.82 16.83 -3.06
C ALA A 3 10.68 16.82 -4.60
N PHE A 4 9.63 17.44 -5.12
CA PHE A 4 9.39 17.52 -6.57
C PHE A 4 10.44 18.38 -7.30
N ARG A 5 10.94 19.45 -6.66
CA ARG A 5 12.02 20.27 -7.21
C ARG A 5 13.35 19.52 -7.24
N ALA A 6 13.64 18.72 -6.21
CA ALA A 6 14.86 17.91 -6.14
C ALA A 6 14.89 16.84 -7.25
N LEU A 7 13.79 16.10 -7.43
CA LEU A 7 13.65 15.09 -8.50
C LEU A 7 13.76 15.72 -9.90
N ARG A 8 13.13 16.88 -10.11
CA ARG A 8 13.21 17.61 -11.39
C ARG A 8 14.64 18.04 -11.73
N ASN A 9 15.40 18.52 -10.73
CA ASN A 9 16.77 18.97 -10.94
C ASN A 9 17.71 17.79 -11.27
N SER A 10 17.51 16.63 -10.62
CA SER A 10 18.27 15.41 -10.91
C SER A 10 18.01 14.87 -12.33
N TRP A 11 16.75 14.87 -12.79
CA TRP A 11 16.40 14.50 -14.17
C TRP A 11 17.02 15.44 -15.22
N ALA A 12 17.03 16.75 -14.95
CA ALA A 12 17.60 17.74 -15.86
C ALA A 12 19.12 17.55 -16.07
N CYS A 13 19.83 17.14 -15.02
CA CYS A 13 21.26 16.83 -15.10
C CYS A 13 21.56 15.57 -15.95
N LEU A 14 20.68 14.56 -15.92
CA LEU A 14 20.91 13.26 -16.57
C LEU A 14 20.37 13.18 -18.01
N SER A 15 19.29 13.90 -18.34
CA SER A 15 18.62 13.75 -19.63
C SER A 15 19.24 14.57 -20.77
N GLY A 16 20.12 15.53 -20.48
CA GLY A 16 20.75 16.41 -21.48
C GLY A 16 19.77 17.30 -22.28
N ARG A 17 18.47 17.28 -21.96
CA ARG A 17 17.40 17.99 -22.70
C ARG A 17 17.11 19.36 -22.08
N ARG A 18 17.17 20.42 -22.89
CA ARG A 18 16.85 21.82 -22.50
C ARG A 18 15.35 22.11 -22.29
N ARG A 19 14.47 21.10 -22.20
CA ARG A 19 13.04 21.32 -21.92
C ARG A 19 12.76 21.08 -20.44
N LEU A 20 11.87 21.90 -19.87
CA LEU A 20 11.34 21.69 -18.52
C LEU A 20 10.68 20.31 -18.46
N ALA A 21 11.16 19.45 -17.56
CA ALA A 21 10.59 18.13 -17.33
C ALA A 21 9.11 18.25 -16.99
N THR A 22 8.26 17.51 -17.71
CA THR A 22 6.85 17.40 -17.34
C THR A 22 6.71 16.53 -16.09
N ARG A 23 5.51 16.54 -15.49
CA ARG A 23 5.19 15.65 -14.36
C ARG A 23 5.27 14.17 -14.76
N GLU A 24 5.01 13.86 -16.02
CA GLU A 24 5.08 12.50 -16.58
C GLU A 24 6.53 12.05 -16.79
N ASP A 25 7.40 12.93 -17.28
CA ASP A 25 8.84 12.64 -17.42
C ASP A 25 9.48 12.27 -16.08
N ILE A 26 9.15 13.03 -15.03
CA ILE A 26 9.64 12.77 -13.66
C ILE A 26 9.11 11.44 -13.15
N ARG A 27 7.82 11.14 -13.39
CA ARG A 27 7.22 9.84 -13.00
C ARG A 27 7.90 8.67 -13.70
N ALA A 28 8.09 8.75 -15.02
CA ALA A 28 8.74 7.71 -15.80
C ALA A 28 10.18 7.46 -15.34
N TRP A 29 10.91 8.54 -15.05
CA TRP A 29 12.27 8.44 -14.51
C TRP A 29 12.32 7.83 -13.10
N THR A 30 11.39 8.21 -12.21
CA THR A 30 11.29 7.59 -10.87
C THR A 30 10.97 6.10 -10.96
N VAL A 31 10.06 5.69 -11.86
CA VAL A 31 9.75 4.28 -12.11
C VAL A 31 10.99 3.55 -12.65
N GLY A 32 11.67 4.12 -13.64
CA GLY A 32 12.86 3.53 -14.24
C GLY A 32 13.99 3.32 -13.24
N ASN A 33 14.33 4.34 -12.44
CA ASN A 33 15.34 4.21 -11.40
C ASN A 33 14.97 3.17 -10.35
N LEU A 34 13.70 3.17 -9.90
CA LEU A 34 13.24 2.18 -8.93
C LEU A 34 13.43 0.76 -9.49
N LEU A 35 13.04 0.52 -10.74
CA LEU A 35 13.20 -0.80 -11.38
C LEU A 35 14.67 -1.25 -11.52
N LEU A 36 15.60 -0.31 -11.69
CA LEU A 36 17.04 -0.63 -11.81
C LEU A 36 17.67 -1.07 -10.48
N GLU A 37 17.08 -0.67 -9.34
CA GLU A 37 17.57 -1.01 -8.00
C GLU A 37 16.97 -2.32 -7.45
N LEU A 38 15.97 -2.89 -8.14
CA LEU A 38 15.24 -4.05 -7.66
C LEU A 38 15.87 -5.37 -8.14
N PRO A 39 15.79 -6.44 -7.33
CA PRO A 39 16.13 -7.78 -7.80
C PRO A 39 15.22 -8.17 -8.95
N ARG A 40 15.67 -9.08 -9.83
CA ARG A 40 14.80 -9.62 -10.88
C ARG A 40 13.63 -10.37 -10.27
N CYS A 41 12.42 -10.08 -10.76
CA CYS A 41 11.23 -10.83 -10.37
C CYS A 41 11.30 -12.25 -10.97
N THR A 42 10.84 -13.23 -10.22
CA THR A 42 10.68 -14.61 -10.67
C THR A 42 9.19 -14.97 -10.63
N ARG A 43 8.83 -16.10 -11.23
CA ARG A 43 7.43 -16.58 -11.25
C ARG A 43 6.78 -16.71 -9.86
N ARG A 44 7.58 -16.89 -8.79
CA ARG A 44 7.12 -17.05 -7.41
C ARG A 44 7.64 -15.91 -6.54
N VAL A 45 6.73 -15.22 -5.86
CA VAL A 45 7.06 -14.07 -5.01
C VAL A 45 6.73 -14.39 -3.56
N ARG A 46 7.70 -14.22 -2.65
CA ARG A 46 7.48 -14.35 -1.22
C ARG A 46 7.02 -13.02 -0.63
N LEU A 47 5.76 -12.97 -0.20
CA LEU A 47 5.12 -11.78 0.37
C LEU A 47 5.42 -11.62 1.86
N LEU A 48 5.39 -12.74 2.59
CA LEU A 48 5.61 -12.79 4.03
C LEU A 48 6.69 -13.81 4.35
N SER A 49 7.58 -13.44 5.27
CA SER A 49 8.56 -14.34 5.88
C SER A 49 9.06 -13.69 7.17
N PRO A 50 9.33 -14.47 8.24
CA PRO A 50 10.03 -13.95 9.41
C PRO A 50 11.44 -13.44 9.07
N GLN A 51 12.06 -14.00 8.02
CA GLN A 51 13.43 -13.68 7.59
C GLN A 51 13.54 -12.30 6.92
N GLN A 52 12.43 -11.74 6.46
CA GLN A 52 12.38 -10.42 5.84
C GLN A 52 12.33 -9.26 6.86
N GLY A 53 12.70 -9.51 8.13
CA GLY A 53 12.73 -8.50 9.19
C GLY A 53 11.34 -7.99 9.61
N GLN A 54 10.27 -8.68 9.23
CA GLN A 54 8.90 -8.31 9.59
C GLN A 54 8.59 -8.79 11.00
N SER A 55 8.52 -7.88 11.96
CA SER A 55 8.08 -8.20 13.31
C SER A 55 6.63 -8.71 13.29
N GLY A 56 6.34 -9.76 14.04
CA GLY A 56 4.99 -10.33 14.14
C GLY A 56 4.56 -11.21 12.96
N VAL A 57 5.47 -11.56 12.05
CA VAL A 57 5.21 -12.55 10.99
C VAL A 57 5.72 -13.93 11.42
N GLY A 58 4.81 -14.89 11.57
CA GLY A 58 5.07 -16.29 11.91
C GLY A 58 4.83 -17.27 10.75
N CYS A 59 4.70 -16.76 9.52
CA CYS A 59 4.41 -17.54 8.33
C CYS A 59 5.35 -17.22 7.18
N GLU A 60 5.49 -18.17 6.26
CA GLU A 60 6.00 -17.90 4.92
C GLU A 60 4.83 -17.95 3.94
N TRP A 61 4.72 -16.94 3.09
CA TRP A 61 3.67 -16.91 2.09
C TRP A 61 4.22 -16.61 0.72
N ILE A 62 4.05 -17.55 -0.20
CA ILE A 62 4.53 -17.49 -1.57
C ILE A 62 3.33 -17.52 -2.51
N VAL A 63 3.29 -16.57 -3.44
CA VAL A 63 2.24 -16.47 -4.46
C VAL A 63 2.86 -16.46 -5.85
N SER A 64 2.05 -16.68 -6.89
CA SER A 64 2.51 -16.45 -8.26
C SER A 64 2.59 -14.93 -8.54
N ALA A 65 3.60 -14.52 -9.31
CA ALA A 65 3.74 -13.12 -9.72
C ALA A 65 2.51 -12.65 -10.54
N ARG A 66 1.95 -13.56 -11.34
CA ARG A 66 0.78 -13.31 -12.21
C ARG A 66 -0.50 -13.07 -11.41
N ASP A 67 -0.79 -13.89 -10.41
CA ASP A 67 -2.00 -13.72 -9.60
C ASP A 67 -1.90 -12.46 -8.74
N LEU A 68 -0.69 -12.14 -8.26
CA LEU A 68 -0.43 -10.89 -7.55
C LEU A 68 -0.62 -9.68 -8.45
N GLU A 69 -0.15 -9.73 -9.71
CA GLU A 69 -0.37 -8.68 -10.69
C GLU A 69 -1.86 -8.48 -10.93
N HIS A 70 -2.60 -9.56 -11.21
CA HIS A 70 -4.03 -9.51 -11.46
C HIS A 70 -4.79 -8.90 -10.27
N TRP A 71 -4.46 -9.34 -9.05
CA TRP A 71 -5.06 -8.78 -7.84
C TRP A 71 -4.76 -7.28 -7.65
N LEU A 72 -3.57 -6.81 -8.03
CA LEU A 72 -3.23 -5.39 -8.02
C LEU A 72 -4.00 -4.56 -9.05
N GLU A 73 -4.40 -5.16 -10.18
CA GLU A 73 -5.16 -4.45 -11.21
C GLU A 73 -6.62 -4.24 -10.83
N GLU A 74 -7.23 -5.22 -10.16
CA GLU A 74 -8.66 -5.22 -9.83
C GLU A 74 -9.01 -4.35 -8.61
N ARG A 75 -8.00 -3.84 -7.89
CA ARG A 75 -8.23 -3.14 -6.62
C ARG A 75 -7.81 -1.69 -6.70
N ASP A 76 -8.55 -0.84 -6.00
CA ASP A 76 -8.16 0.55 -5.83
C ASP A 76 -6.78 0.65 -5.16
N PRO A 77 -5.98 1.67 -5.51
CA PRO A 77 -4.76 1.96 -4.79
C PRO A 77 -5.07 2.15 -3.30
N PRO A 78 -4.15 1.77 -2.40
CA PRO A 78 -4.33 2.07 -0.98
C PRO A 78 -4.53 3.58 -0.83
N VAL A 79 -5.44 3.97 0.07
CA VAL A 79 -5.75 5.37 0.39
C VAL A 79 -4.55 5.96 1.16
N VAL A 80 -3.43 6.11 0.47
CA VAL A 80 -2.26 6.83 0.95
C VAL A 80 -2.35 8.19 0.26
N ALA A 81 -3.04 9.11 0.93
CA ALA A 81 -3.13 10.50 0.49
C ALA A 81 -1.72 11.00 0.12
N ALA A 82 -1.52 11.32 -1.16
CA ALA A 82 -0.35 12.01 -1.72
C ALA A 82 0.85 11.19 -2.27
N ARG A 83 0.76 9.88 -2.53
CA ARG A 83 1.83 9.23 -3.34
C ARG A 83 1.57 9.36 -4.85
N PRO A 84 2.58 9.75 -5.67
CA PRO A 84 2.48 9.62 -7.12
C PRO A 84 2.38 8.12 -7.47
N ASP A 85 1.62 7.74 -8.50
CA ASP A 85 1.40 6.35 -8.99
C ASP A 85 2.68 5.57 -9.40
N GLY A 86 3.86 6.12 -9.16
CA GLY A 86 5.15 5.54 -9.51
C GLY A 86 5.39 4.16 -8.87
N PRO A 87 5.27 3.99 -7.54
CA PRO A 87 5.51 2.69 -6.90
C PRO A 87 4.57 1.59 -7.39
N ARG A 88 3.27 1.87 -7.50
CA ARG A 88 2.28 0.91 -8.02
C ARG A 88 2.58 0.53 -9.47
N ARG A 89 2.90 1.51 -10.32
CA ARG A 89 3.27 1.25 -11.72
C ARG A 89 4.56 0.44 -11.82
N ALA A 90 5.58 0.79 -11.04
CA ALA A 90 6.83 0.03 -10.98
C ALA A 90 6.59 -1.39 -10.47
N PHE A 91 5.70 -1.58 -9.49
CA PHE A 91 5.36 -2.89 -8.97
C PHE A 91 4.74 -3.77 -10.06
N ARG A 92 3.77 -3.24 -10.82
CA ARG A 92 3.18 -3.95 -11.96
C ARG A 92 4.24 -4.32 -13.00
N LEU A 93 5.06 -3.36 -13.43
CA LEU A 93 6.12 -3.62 -14.41
C LEU A 93 7.14 -4.66 -13.91
N TRP A 94 7.44 -4.66 -12.61
CA TRP A 94 8.32 -5.64 -11.99
C TRP A 94 7.73 -7.05 -12.04
N LEU A 95 6.43 -7.19 -11.76
CA LEU A 95 5.72 -8.49 -11.86
C LEU A 95 5.57 -8.97 -13.30
N GLN A 96 5.27 -8.06 -14.24
CA GLN A 96 5.19 -8.36 -15.68
C GLN A 96 6.51 -8.85 -16.26
N ALA A 97 7.62 -8.41 -15.67
CA ALA A 97 8.97 -8.82 -16.04
C ALA A 97 9.45 -10.10 -15.32
N ALA A 98 8.54 -10.83 -14.66
CA ALA A 98 8.89 -12.07 -13.98
C ALA A 98 9.49 -13.10 -14.94
N ASP A 99 10.67 -13.61 -14.58
CA ASP A 99 11.33 -14.70 -15.32
C ASP A 99 10.59 -16.01 -15.02
N ASP A 100 9.93 -16.55 -16.04
CA ASP A 100 9.15 -17.79 -15.98
C ASP A 100 10.02 -19.05 -16.09
N ARG A 101 11.29 -18.91 -16.48
CA ARG A 101 12.23 -20.01 -16.68
C ARG A 101 12.95 -20.41 -15.41
N VAL A 102 12.95 -19.55 -14.40
CA VAL A 102 13.69 -19.72 -13.15
C VAL A 102 12.74 -20.14 -12.04
N ASP A 103 13.00 -21.29 -11.40
CA ASP A 103 12.20 -21.78 -10.26
C ASP A 103 12.65 -21.23 -8.89
N ALA A 104 13.30 -20.07 -8.91
CA ALA A 104 13.65 -19.38 -7.68
C ALA A 104 12.43 -18.63 -7.13
N ILE A 105 12.50 -18.31 -5.84
CA ILE A 105 11.53 -17.45 -5.16
C ILE A 105 12.19 -16.10 -4.96
N THR A 106 11.56 -15.03 -5.43
CA THR A 106 12.02 -13.67 -5.16
C THR A 106 11.25 -13.09 -3.98
N ASP A 107 11.97 -12.53 -3.00
CA ASP A 107 11.36 -11.81 -1.90
C ASP A 107 10.72 -10.50 -2.38
N LEU A 108 9.55 -10.17 -1.83
CA LEU A 108 8.89 -8.89 -2.10
C LEU A 108 9.79 -7.73 -1.67
N PRO A 109 10.16 -6.83 -2.59
CA PRO A 109 10.96 -5.66 -2.25
C PRO A 109 10.25 -4.70 -1.28
N ASP A 110 11.02 -4.12 -0.36
CA ASP A 110 10.51 -3.16 0.64
C ASP A 110 9.75 -1.99 0.02
N ALA A 111 10.18 -1.54 -1.16
CA ALA A 111 9.55 -0.47 -1.92
C ALA A 111 8.07 -0.75 -2.27
N PHE A 112 7.67 -2.02 -2.34
CA PHE A 112 6.31 -2.45 -2.70
C PHE A 112 5.46 -2.88 -1.51
N ARG A 113 6.06 -3.05 -0.32
CA ARG A 113 5.31 -3.46 0.90
C ARG A 113 4.14 -2.56 1.22
N SER A 114 4.29 -1.24 1.01
CA SER A 114 3.21 -0.29 1.27
C SER A 114 1.99 -0.47 0.37
N GLU A 115 2.14 -1.09 -0.81
CA GLU A 115 1.01 -1.38 -1.71
C GLU A 115 0.15 -2.54 -1.20
N LEU A 116 0.72 -3.43 -0.38
CA LEU A 116 0.05 -4.61 0.17
C LEU A 116 -0.32 -4.48 1.65
N ARG A 117 0.26 -3.50 2.36
CA ARG A 117 0.06 -3.32 3.80
C ARG A 117 -1.43 -3.18 4.15
N GLY A 118 -1.89 -4.02 5.07
CA GLY A 118 -3.29 -4.00 5.55
C GLY A 118 -4.28 -4.67 4.59
N ARG A 119 -3.79 -5.46 3.64
CA ARG A 119 -4.60 -6.20 2.66
C ARG A 119 -4.28 -7.68 2.60
N PHE A 120 -3.35 -8.20 3.39
CA PHE A 120 -2.95 -9.60 3.37
C PHE A 120 -4.13 -10.53 3.67
N THR A 121 -4.99 -10.21 4.64
CA THR A 121 -6.20 -11.01 4.94
C THR A 121 -7.11 -11.12 3.70
N GLN A 122 -7.30 -10.02 2.98
CA GLN A 122 -8.09 -10.00 1.74
C GLN A 122 -7.42 -10.77 0.60
N MET A 123 -6.09 -10.68 0.53
CA MET A 123 -5.30 -11.36 -0.50
C MET A 123 -5.29 -12.88 -0.28
N VAL A 124 -5.19 -13.36 0.96
CA VAL A 124 -5.11 -14.81 1.25
C VAL A 124 -6.37 -15.55 0.77
N SER A 125 -7.54 -14.89 0.85
CA SER A 125 -8.79 -15.44 0.33
C SER A 125 -8.93 -15.33 -1.21
N ALA A 126 -8.15 -14.45 -1.86
CA ALA A 126 -8.32 -14.09 -3.27
C ALA A 126 -7.22 -14.65 -4.19
N ILE A 127 -6.04 -14.95 -3.65
CA ILE A 127 -4.87 -15.37 -4.40
C ILE A 127 -4.50 -16.79 -3.97
N ALA A 128 -4.41 -17.69 -4.95
CA ALA A 128 -3.83 -19.01 -4.71
C ALA A 128 -2.34 -18.85 -4.34
N GLY A 129 -1.97 -19.41 -3.19
CA GLY A 129 -0.59 -19.32 -2.70
C GLY A 129 -0.28 -20.41 -1.69
N GLU A 130 1.02 -20.65 -1.51
CA GLU A 130 1.54 -21.55 -0.50
C GLU A 130 1.81 -20.75 0.78
N LEU A 131 0.86 -20.81 1.72
CA LEU A 131 0.99 -20.22 3.05
C LEU A 131 1.44 -21.31 4.02
N ARG A 132 2.64 -21.20 4.58
CA ARG A 132 3.21 -22.14 5.56
C ARG A 132 3.29 -21.49 6.92
N CYS A 133 2.85 -22.18 7.97
CA CYS A 133 3.11 -21.76 9.34
C CYS A 133 4.49 -22.24 9.75
N VAL A 134 5.39 -21.32 10.10
CA VAL A 134 6.79 -21.65 10.44
C VAL A 134 6.88 -22.49 11.72
N ARG A 135 5.95 -22.28 12.68
CA ARG A 135 5.92 -23.06 13.92
C ARG A 135 5.36 -24.47 13.74
N CYS A 136 4.38 -24.64 12.85
CA CYS A 136 3.84 -25.96 12.55
C CYS A 136 4.74 -26.75 11.59
N ASP A 137 5.55 -26.02 10.82
CA ASP A 137 6.28 -26.53 9.67
C ASP A 137 5.36 -27.17 8.60
N ASP A 138 4.16 -26.60 8.44
CA ASP A 138 3.10 -27.17 7.62
C ASP A 138 2.33 -26.09 6.83
N VAL A 139 1.74 -26.51 5.72
CA VAL A 139 0.88 -25.67 4.88
C VAL A 139 -0.42 -25.40 5.62
N VAL A 140 -0.80 -24.13 5.66
CA VAL A 140 -2.02 -23.67 6.32
C VAL A 140 -3.18 -23.84 5.35
N THR A 141 -4.07 -24.79 5.66
CA THR A 141 -5.28 -25.05 4.86
C THR A 141 -6.51 -24.28 5.36
N CYS A 142 -6.51 -23.90 6.64
CA CYS A 142 -7.59 -23.16 7.28
C CYS A 142 -7.01 -22.05 8.17
N LEU A 143 -7.67 -20.91 8.16
CA LEU A 143 -7.27 -19.71 8.89
C LEU A 143 -8.31 -19.38 9.94
N GLU A 144 -7.81 -18.92 11.08
CA GLU A 144 -8.62 -18.32 12.13
C GLU A 144 -8.30 -16.82 12.18
N GLU A 145 -9.32 -15.98 11.99
CA GLU A 145 -9.20 -14.54 12.13
C GLU A 145 -9.72 -14.11 13.49
N VAL A 146 -8.87 -13.45 14.27
CA VAL A 146 -9.20 -12.90 15.58
C VAL A 146 -9.15 -11.38 15.49
N CYS A 147 -10.32 -10.76 15.56
CA CYS A 147 -10.43 -9.30 15.65
C CYS A 147 -10.18 -8.86 17.09
N GLY A 148 -9.15 -8.03 17.28
CA GLY A 148 -8.91 -7.36 18.55
C GLY A 148 -9.93 -6.25 18.83
N ASP A 149 -9.82 -5.70 20.04
CA ASP A 149 -10.72 -4.63 20.49
C ASP A 149 -10.64 -3.41 19.58
N LYS A 150 -11.81 -2.84 19.30
CA LYS A 150 -11.94 -1.59 18.55
C LYS A 150 -11.79 -0.43 19.52
N THR A 151 -10.78 0.40 19.28
CA THR A 151 -10.53 1.61 20.07
C THR A 151 -10.92 2.84 19.26
N GLN A 152 -11.55 3.81 19.90
CA GLN A 152 -11.85 5.10 19.28
C GLN A 152 -10.67 6.07 19.51
N ASP A 153 -10.14 6.62 18.42
CA ASP A 153 -9.08 7.64 18.42
C ASP A 153 -9.54 8.85 17.61
N GLY A 154 -10.15 9.82 18.30
CA GLY A 154 -10.76 10.98 17.68
C GLY A 154 -11.89 10.61 16.70
N ALA A 155 -11.71 10.97 15.42
CA ALA A 155 -12.63 10.63 14.34
C ALA A 155 -12.42 9.22 13.77
N PHE A 156 -11.47 8.45 14.30
CA PHE A 156 -11.13 7.12 13.80
C PHE A 156 -11.57 6.04 14.78
N THR A 157 -11.97 4.88 14.24
CA THR A 157 -11.93 3.62 14.98
C THR A 157 -10.78 2.79 14.44
N VAL A 158 -9.91 2.37 15.35
CA VAL A 158 -8.73 1.56 15.06
C VAL A 158 -8.85 0.19 15.71
N TRP A 159 -8.40 -0.85 15.02
CA TRP A 159 -8.33 -2.21 15.55
C TRP A 159 -7.23 -2.98 14.84
N THR A 160 -6.86 -4.14 15.41
CA THR A 160 -5.93 -5.07 14.78
C THR A 160 -6.63 -6.40 14.57
N THR A 161 -6.49 -6.97 13.39
CA THR A 161 -6.90 -8.34 13.09
C THR A 161 -5.67 -9.22 13.12
N GLN A 162 -5.72 -10.32 13.87
CA GLN A 162 -4.68 -11.35 13.89
C GLN A 162 -5.15 -12.54 13.06
N THR A 163 -4.30 -13.02 12.16
CA THR A 163 -4.55 -14.25 11.41
C THR A 163 -3.71 -15.38 12.00
N ARG A 164 -4.35 -16.50 12.34
CA ARG A 164 -3.74 -17.67 12.99
C ARG A 164 -3.95 -18.93 12.17
N CYS A 165 -3.08 -19.93 12.36
CA CYS A 165 -3.36 -21.29 11.91
C CYS A 165 -4.28 -22.02 12.88
N VAL A 166 -4.82 -23.18 12.47
CA VAL A 166 -5.70 -24.03 13.30
C VAL A 166 -5.13 -24.49 14.64
N ARG A 167 -3.80 -24.38 14.83
CA ARG A 167 -3.12 -24.67 16.11
C ARG A 167 -2.96 -23.43 16.99
N GLY A 168 -3.53 -22.29 16.59
CA GLY A 168 -3.50 -21.03 17.33
C GLY A 168 -2.19 -20.24 17.21
N HIS A 169 -1.29 -20.58 16.27
CA HIS A 169 -0.06 -19.81 16.05
C HIS A 169 -0.34 -18.57 15.20
N ASP A 170 0.13 -17.40 15.66
CA ASP A 170 0.04 -16.15 14.91
C ASP A 170 0.88 -16.23 13.61
N LEU A 171 0.22 -15.95 12.48
CA LEU A 171 0.82 -15.93 11.15
C LEU A 171 1.21 -14.51 10.75
N PHE A 172 0.29 -13.56 10.89
CA PHE A 172 0.51 -12.13 10.69
C PHE A 172 -0.63 -11.33 11.34
N SER A 173 -0.41 -10.03 11.51
CA SER A 173 -1.40 -9.09 12.05
C SER A 173 -1.56 -7.86 11.17
N GLU A 174 -2.78 -7.37 11.02
CA GLU A 174 -3.10 -6.20 10.22
C GLU A 174 -3.78 -5.13 11.07
N ALA A 175 -3.21 -3.93 11.05
CA ALA A 175 -3.82 -2.76 11.67
C ALA A 175 -4.81 -2.10 10.71
N HIS A 176 -5.99 -1.76 11.23
CA HIS A 176 -7.07 -1.12 10.50
C HIS A 176 -7.45 0.20 11.16
N ALA A 177 -7.88 1.15 10.34
CA ALA A 177 -8.44 2.41 10.78
C ALA A 177 -9.61 2.77 9.86
N THR A 178 -10.74 3.16 10.44
CA THR A 178 -11.89 3.71 9.71
C THR A 178 -12.18 5.11 10.23
N GLU A 179 -12.25 6.09 9.33
CA GLU A 179 -12.61 7.47 9.64
C GLU A 179 -14.14 7.65 9.57
N PHE A 180 -14.71 8.31 10.58
CA PHE A 180 -16.12 8.69 10.59
C PHE A 180 -16.29 10.15 10.21
N TYR A 181 -16.97 10.39 9.09
CA TYR A 181 -17.44 11.72 8.72
C TYR A 181 -18.78 11.98 9.39
N PHE A 182 -18.77 12.63 10.56
CA PHE A 182 -20.00 13.18 11.12
C PHE A 182 -20.41 14.40 10.29
N GLY A 183 -21.37 14.21 9.39
CA GLY A 183 -21.94 15.29 8.58
C GLY A 183 -22.42 16.41 9.49
N GLY A 184 -21.70 17.53 9.49
CA GLY A 184 -22.16 18.75 10.15
C GLY A 184 -23.50 19.15 9.54
N ARG A 185 -24.57 19.08 10.33
CA ARG A 185 -25.82 19.78 10.03
C ARG A 185 -25.45 21.24 9.78
N ALA A 186 -25.55 21.68 8.52
CA ALA A 186 -25.57 23.08 8.18
C ALA A 186 -26.77 23.70 8.90
N SER A 187 -26.52 24.35 10.04
CA SER A 187 -27.46 25.28 10.64
C SER A 187 -27.59 26.47 9.69
N ARG A 188 -28.50 26.35 8.72
CA ARG A 188 -29.07 27.51 8.03
C ARG A 188 -29.92 28.27 9.05
N HIS A 189 -29.27 29.04 9.91
CA HIS A 189 -29.91 30.23 10.45
C HIS A 189 -29.67 31.37 9.48
N SER A 190 -30.63 31.50 8.57
CA SER A 190 -30.93 32.73 7.85
C SER A 190 -31.22 33.82 8.89
N ALA A 191 -30.21 34.59 9.27
CA ALA A 191 -30.41 35.87 9.93
C ALA A 191 -30.31 36.96 8.86
N SER A 192 -31.48 37.44 8.43
CA SER A 192 -31.61 38.66 7.64
C SER A 192 -30.94 39.86 8.31
N PRO A 193 -30.49 40.86 7.54
CA PRO A 193 -29.57 41.87 8.01
C PRO A 193 -30.29 42.92 8.87
N SER A 194 -29.95 43.01 10.15
CA SER A 194 -30.34 44.13 11.00
C SER A 194 -29.47 45.35 10.69
N SER A 195 -30.11 46.36 10.11
CA SER A 195 -29.63 47.72 9.90
C SER A 195 -28.95 48.33 11.14
N ARG A 196 -27.69 48.74 11.00
CA ARG A 196 -27.10 49.86 11.75
C ARG A 196 -25.82 50.36 11.08
N ARG A 197 -25.95 51.44 10.29
CA ARG A 197 -24.89 52.46 10.19
C ARG A 197 -25.54 53.79 10.56
N GLN A 198 -25.14 54.32 11.72
CA GLN A 198 -25.39 55.70 12.07
C GLN A 198 -24.30 56.58 11.41
N GLN A 199 -24.81 57.62 10.75
CA GLN A 199 -24.38 59.01 10.80
C GLN A 199 -23.13 59.53 10.02
N ALA A 200 -23.44 60.65 9.35
CA ALA A 200 -22.70 61.92 9.27
C ALA A 200 -21.77 62.17 8.06
N ARG A 201 -22.28 63.01 7.15
CA ARG A 201 -21.71 64.22 6.48
C ARG A 201 -22.49 64.40 5.16
N ALA A 202 -23.03 65.54 4.79
CA ALA A 202 -22.75 66.94 5.11
C ALA A 202 -24.06 67.75 5.24
#